data_AF-A0A0D1K0Z2-F1
#
_entry.id   AF-A0A0D1K0Z2-F1
#
_cell.length_a   1.000
_cell.length_b   1.000
_cell.length_c   1.000
_cell.angle_alpha   90.00
_cell.angle_beta   90.00
_cell.angle_gamma   90.00
#
_symmetry.space_group_name_H-M   'P 1'
#
loop_
_entity.id
_entity.type
_entity.pdbx_description
1 polymer ?
#
loop_
_entity_poly.entity_id
_entity_poly.type
_entity_poly.pdbx_seq_one_letter_code
_entity_poly.pdbx_strand_id
1 'polypeptide(L)'
;MADSDLSMFVSNAWRARFGWDTMTSQQKVTLAAYGLAMFREGSDAARSSVLCDDIDKVKYEGRLVILDDRSRWEVDPFDVGAVDMWNSGDKIAIIPASCTT
;
A
#
# COMPACT_ATOMS: atom_id res chain seq x y z
N MET A 1 24.06 -18.76 1.52
CA MET A 1 22.84 -18.03 1.93
C MET A 1 23.10 -16.57 1.65
N ALA A 2 22.28 -15.92 0.81
CA ALA A 2 22.48 -14.51 0.49
C ALA A 2 22.21 -13.69 1.75
N ASP A 3 23.28 -13.18 2.34
CA ASP A 3 23.23 -12.23 3.44
C ASP A 3 22.74 -10.91 2.83
N SER A 4 21.41 -10.77 2.68
CA SER A 4 20.85 -9.52 2.21
C SER A 4 21.10 -8.50 3.31
N ASP A 5 22.09 -7.63 3.12
CA ASP A 5 22.43 -6.58 4.07
C ASP A 5 21.19 -5.68 4.28
N LEU A 6 20.42 -6.01 5.31
CA LEU A 6 19.19 -5.31 5.66
C LEU A 6 19.47 -3.88 6.11
N SER A 7 20.73 -3.48 6.28
CA SER A 7 21.11 -2.10 6.57
C SER A 7 20.61 -1.13 5.51
N MET A 8 20.47 -1.56 4.25
CA MET A 8 19.97 -0.72 3.15
C MET A 8 18.55 -0.17 3.42
N PHE A 9 17.76 -0.83 4.26
CA PHE A 9 16.40 -0.41 4.61
C PHE A 9 16.37 0.63 5.74
N VAL A 10 17.49 0.88 6.41
CA VAL A 10 17.59 1.87 7.49
C VAL A 10 18.19 3.15 6.95
N SER A 11 17.35 4.19 6.78
CA SER A 11 17.81 5.51 6.31
C SER A 11 18.83 6.17 7.25
N ASN A 12 19.68 7.05 6.71
CA ASN A 12 20.71 7.77 7.49
C ASN A 12 20.14 8.57 8.68
N ALA A 13 18.94 9.14 8.54
CA ALA A 13 18.28 9.87 9.62
C ALA A 13 17.99 8.96 10.83
N TRP A 14 17.52 7.74 10.57
CA TRP A 14 17.29 6.74 11.60
C TRP A 14 18.59 6.14 12.14
N ARG A 15 19.59 5.93 11.28
CA ARG A 15 20.92 5.46 11.71
C ARG A 15 21.54 6.40 12.74
N ALA A 16 21.48 7.71 12.51
CA ALA A 16 21.98 8.71 13.46
C ALA A 16 21.22 8.65 14.80
N ARG A 17 19.88 8.53 14.76
CA ARG A 17 19.03 8.44 15.96
C ARG A 17 19.31 7.19 16.79
N PHE A 18 19.58 6.06 16.14
CA PHE A 18 19.88 4.80 16.81
C PHE A 18 21.34 4.68 17.28
N GLY A 19 22.23 5.61 16.90
CA GLY A 19 23.66 5.43 17.13
C GLY A 19 24.23 4.22 16.38
N TRP A 20 23.74 4.01 15.15
CA TRP A 20 24.00 2.82 14.33
C TRP A 20 25.48 2.42 14.28
N ASP A 21 26.39 3.37 14.13
CA ASP A 21 27.82 3.08 13.98
C ASP A 21 28.45 2.46 15.24
N THR A 22 27.82 2.64 16.40
CA THR A 22 28.26 2.05 17.67
C THR A 22 27.68 0.65 17.93
N MET A 23 26.69 0.22 17.13
CA MET A 23 26.04 -1.09 17.28
C MET A 23 26.89 -2.23 16.71
N THR A 24 26.78 -3.40 17.34
CA THR A 24 27.35 -4.63 16.81
C THR A 24 26.62 -5.04 15.52
N SER A 25 27.26 -5.86 14.69
CA SER A 25 26.64 -6.39 13.47
C SER A 25 25.34 -7.15 13.76
N GLN A 26 25.29 -7.90 14.86
CA GLN A 26 24.09 -8.62 15.27
C GLN A 26 22.94 -7.65 15.63
N GLN A 27 23.23 -6.60 16.39
CA GLN A 27 22.23 -5.57 16.74
C GLN A 27 21.67 -4.88 15.49
N LYS A 28 22.54 -4.55 14.53
CA LYS A 28 22.16 -3.94 13.25
C LYS A 28 21.22 -4.85 12.46
N VAL A 29 21.57 -6.14 12.34
CA VAL A 29 20.74 -7.13 11.64
C VAL A 29 19.39 -7.32 12.35
N THR A 30 19.38 -7.47 13.67
CA THR A 30 18.14 -7.64 14.44
C THR A 30 17.22 -6.43 14.32
N LEU A 31 17.76 -5.21 14.41
CA LEU A 31 16.96 -3.98 14.30
C LEU A 31 16.38 -3.82 12.88
N ALA A 32 17.18 -4.08 11.85
CA ALA A 32 16.71 -4.01 10.47
C ALA A 32 15.66 -5.09 10.16
N ALA A 33 15.85 -6.31 10.67
CA ALA A 33 14.88 -7.39 10.55
C ALA A 33 13.55 -7.06 11.25
N TYR A 34 13.61 -6.48 12.46
CA TYR A 34 12.42 -6.03 13.18
C TYR A 34 11.69 -4.91 12.42
N GLY A 35 12.43 -3.91 11.91
CA GLY A 35 11.84 -2.83 11.11
C GLY A 35 11.15 -3.34 9.85
N LEU A 36 11.75 -4.31 9.15
CA LEU A 36 11.15 -4.94 7.98
C LEU A 36 9.89 -5.75 8.34
N ALA A 37 9.90 -6.46 9.47
CA ALA A 37 8.72 -7.19 9.95
C ALA A 37 7.55 -6.22 10.24
N MET A 38 7.82 -5.14 10.97
CA MET A 38 6.81 -4.11 11.26
C MET A 38 6.28 -3.43 10.00
N PHE A 39 7.16 -3.11 9.04
CA PHE A 39 6.74 -2.54 7.76
C PHE A 39 5.84 -3.50 6.99
N ARG A 40 6.18 -4.79 6.95
CA ARG A 40 5.36 -5.82 6.28
C ARG A 40 4.01 -5.95 6.95
N GLU A 41 3.98 -6.07 8.27
CA GLU A 41 2.73 -6.19 9.03
C GLU A 41 1.83 -4.96 8.83
N GLY A 42 2.40 -3.75 8.91
CA GLY A 42 1.66 -2.52 8.63
C GLY A 42 1.21 -2.43 7.17
N SER A 43 2.03 -2.87 6.22
CA SER A 43 1.69 -2.89 4.80
C SER A 43 0.63 -3.94 4.48
N ASP A 44 0.65 -5.09 5.14
CA ASP A 44 -0.34 -6.16 4.95
C ASP A 44 -1.66 -5.77 5.62
N ALA A 45 -1.62 -5.11 6.78
CA ALA A 45 -2.80 -4.50 7.39
C ALA A 45 -3.40 -3.41 6.48
N ALA A 46 -2.57 -2.52 5.93
CA ALA A 46 -3.00 -1.51 4.97
C ALA A 46 -3.56 -2.16 3.69
N ARG A 47 -2.89 -3.17 3.14
CA ARG A 47 -3.34 -3.89 1.94
C ARG A 47 -4.64 -4.66 2.18
N SER A 48 -4.82 -5.24 3.36
CA SER A 48 -6.06 -5.92 3.76
C SER A 48 -7.23 -4.94 3.93
N SER A 49 -6.95 -3.65 4.14
CA SER A 49 -7.98 -2.61 4.22
C SER A 49 -8.38 -2.04 2.85
N VAL A 50 -7.56 -2.27 1.82
CA VAL A 50 -7.87 -1.89 0.44
C VAL A 50 -8.68 -3.01 -0.19
N LEU A 51 -9.95 -2.73 -0.46
CA LEU A 51 -10.80 -3.66 -1.21
C LEU A 51 -10.35 -3.61 -2.67
N CYS A 52 -9.94 -4.75 -3.24
CA CYS A 52 -9.61 -4.85 -4.65
C CYS A 52 -10.61 -5.77 -5.34
N ASP A 53 -11.16 -5.32 -6.47
CA ASP A 53 -12.04 -6.15 -7.29
C ASP A 53 -11.93 -5.77 -8.77
N ASP A 54 -12.52 -6.60 -9.61
CA ASP A 54 -12.60 -6.41 -11.05
C ASP A 54 -13.86 -5.61 -11.41
N ILE A 55 -13.73 -4.68 -12.37
CA ILE A 55 -14.85 -3.86 -12.84
C ILE A 55 -15.76 -4.71 -13.74
N ASP A 56 -17.04 -4.84 -13.37
CA ASP A 56 -18.08 -5.30 -14.31
C ASP A 56 -18.45 -4.17 -15.26
N LYS A 57 -18.85 -3.00 -14.72
CA LYS A 57 -19.36 -1.86 -15.51
C LYS A 57 -18.99 -0.52 -14.93
N VAL A 58 -18.65 0.42 -15.81
CA VAL A 58 -18.58 1.86 -15.53
C VAL A 58 -19.84 2.54 -16.08
N LYS A 59 -20.46 3.44 -15.31
CA LYS A 59 -21.67 4.18 -15.70
C LYS A 59 -21.56 5.66 -15.34
N TYR A 60 -22.44 6.46 -15.94
CA TYR A 60 -22.62 7.88 -15.64
C TYR A 60 -21.31 8.68 -15.74
N GLU A 61 -20.60 8.55 -16.86
CA GLU A 61 -19.35 9.28 -17.12
C GLU A 61 -18.31 9.06 -16.01
N GLY A 62 -18.10 7.79 -15.64
CA GLY A 62 -17.11 7.41 -14.64
C GLY A 62 -17.52 7.61 -13.18
N ARG A 63 -18.71 8.17 -12.91
CA ARG A 63 -19.15 8.48 -11.53
C ARG A 63 -19.64 7.28 -10.74
N LEU A 64 -19.96 6.18 -11.42
CA LEU A 64 -20.40 4.95 -10.79
C LEU A 64 -19.64 3.75 -11.36
N VAL A 65 -19.00 3.01 -10.49
CA VAL A 65 -18.36 1.73 -10.81
C VAL A 65 -19.16 0.60 -10.15
N ILE A 66 -19.41 -0.44 -10.93
CA ILE A 66 -20.03 -1.69 -10.49
C ILE A 66 -18.97 -2.78 -10.63
N LEU A 67 -18.70 -3.49 -9.55
CA LEU A 67 -17.74 -4.60 -9.52
C LEU A 67 -18.41 -5.93 -9.87
N ASP A 68 -17.61 -6.97 -10.09
CA ASP A 68 -18.08 -8.32 -10.41
C ASP A 68 -18.98 -8.92 -9.31
N ASP A 69 -18.76 -8.57 -8.04
CA ASP A 69 -19.62 -8.96 -6.91
C ASP A 69 -20.99 -8.24 -6.90
N ARG A 70 -21.22 -7.32 -7.86
CA ARG A 70 -22.39 -6.44 -8.03
C ARG A 70 -22.50 -5.31 -7.00
N SER A 71 -21.49 -5.10 -6.16
CA SER A 71 -21.38 -3.91 -5.32
C SER A 71 -21.24 -2.65 -6.19
N ARG A 72 -21.62 -1.50 -5.61
CA ARG A 72 -21.72 -0.23 -6.31
C ARG A 72 -20.95 0.83 -5.55
N TRP A 73 -20.09 1.54 -6.26
CA TRP A 73 -19.18 2.52 -5.69
C TRP A 73 -19.27 3.83 -6.47
N GLU A 74 -19.56 4.90 -5.74
CA GLU A 74 -19.48 6.25 -6.28
C GLU A 74 -18.01 6.66 -6.32
N VAL A 75 -17.58 7.19 -7.47
CA VAL A 75 -16.21 7.68 -7.64
C VAL A 75 -16.13 9.11 -7.16
N ASP A 76 -15.12 9.42 -6.36
CA ASP A 76 -14.87 10.79 -5.90
C ASP A 76 -14.69 11.72 -7.11
N PRO A 77 -15.27 12.94 -7.11
CA PRO A 77 -15.16 13.87 -8.22
C PRO A 77 -13.71 14.15 -8.68
N PHE A 78 -12.72 14.05 -7.79
CA PHE A 78 -11.31 14.21 -8.12
C PHE A 78 -10.80 13.09 -9.03
N ASP A 79 -11.28 11.86 -8.83
CA ASP A 79 -10.81 10.66 -9.52
C ASP A 79 -11.58 10.36 -10.81
N VAL A 80 -12.73 11.01 -11.05
CA VAL A 80 -13.58 10.78 -12.24
C VAL A 80 -12.81 10.89 -13.56
N GLY A 81 -11.86 11.82 -13.67
CA GLY A 81 -11.07 11.98 -14.90
C GLY A 81 -10.13 10.81 -15.20
N ALA A 82 -9.78 9.99 -14.22
CA ALA A 82 -8.98 8.78 -14.42
C ALA A 82 -9.84 7.60 -14.91
N VAL A 83 -11.15 7.65 -14.66
CA VAL A 83 -12.09 6.56 -14.96
C VAL A 83 -12.34 6.41 -16.47
N ASP A 84 -12.12 7.46 -17.26
CA ASP A 84 -12.21 7.40 -18.73
C ASP A 84 -11.24 6.38 -19.35
N MET A 85 -10.21 5.97 -18.61
CA MET A 85 -9.23 4.97 -19.05
C MET A 85 -9.58 3.54 -18.58
N TRP A 86 -10.63 3.37 -17.77
CA TRP A 86 -11.00 2.09 -17.17
C TRP A 86 -11.99 1.32 -18.04
N ASN A 87 -11.83 0.01 -18.07
CA ASN A 87 -12.65 -0.93 -18.83
C ASN A 87 -13.19 -2.04 -17.93
N SER A 88 -14.21 -2.74 -18.44
CA SER A 88 -14.64 -4.00 -17.83
C SER A 88 -13.48 -5.00 -17.78
N GLY A 89 -13.27 -5.63 -16.64
CA GLY A 89 -12.15 -6.53 -16.35
C GLY A 89 -10.88 -5.85 -15.82
N ASP A 90 -10.83 -4.51 -15.77
CA ASP A 90 -9.73 -3.82 -15.09
C ASP A 90 -9.85 -4.02 -13.57
N LYS A 91 -8.73 -4.29 -12.91
CA LYS A 91 -8.66 -4.45 -11.46
C LYS A 91 -8.42 -3.09 -10.80
N ILE A 92 -9.29 -2.72 -9.86
CA ILE A 92 -9.15 -1.47 -9.12
C ILE A 92 -8.93 -1.69 -7.63
N ALA A 93 -8.30 -0.71 -7.00
CA ALA A 93 -8.16 -0.61 -5.55
C ALA A 93 -9.15 0.45 -5.04
N ILE A 94 -9.96 0.07 -4.05
CA ILE A 94 -10.98 0.93 -3.44
C ILE A 94 -10.48 1.39 -2.09
N ILE A 95 -10.33 2.70 -1.95
CA ILE A 95 -9.92 3.36 -0.72
C ILE A 95 -11.17 4.01 -0.12
N PRO A 96 -11.72 3.50 0.99
CA PRO A 96 -12.90 4.10 1.61
C PRO A 96 -12.55 5.50 2.15
N ALA A 97 -13.48 6.45 1.99
CA ALA A 97 -13.31 7.86 2.34
C ALA A 97 -12.98 8.13 3.82
N SER A 98 -13.12 7.13 4.71
CA SER A 98 -12.76 7.24 6.12
C SER A 98 -11.25 7.17 6.41
N CYS A 99 -10.40 7.00 5.39
CA CYS A 99 -8.95 6.84 5.55
C CYS A 99 -8.12 8.13 5.36
N THR A 100 -8.75 9.28 5.14
CA THR A 100 -8.09 10.59 5.13
C THR A 100 -8.07 11.18 6.53
N THR A 101 -7.03 10.89 7.31
CA THR A 101 -6.67 11.64 8.53
C THR A 101 -5.30 12.28 8.36
#